data_AF-A0A962Z1X4-F1
#
_entry.id   AF-A0A962Z1X4-F1
#
_cell.length_a   1.000
_cell.length_b   1.000
_cell.length_c   1.000
_cell.angle_alpha   90.00
_cell.angle_beta   90.00
_cell.angle_gamma   90.00
#
_symmetry.space_group_name_H-M   'P 1'
#
loop_
_entity.id
_entity.type
_entity.pdbx_description
1 polymer ?
#
loop_
_entity_poly.entity_id
_entity_poly.type
_entity_poly.pdbx_seq_one_letter_code
_entity_poly.pdbx_strand_id
1 'polypeptide(L)'
;MNYLAHLFLGGDEPQRRLGSLIADFTRGRMETLAKHYPEKVLQGISVHRQVDLFTDRHEGVSCSKRRFSPLRRRYAGIIIDVLHDHYLSRHWEKYSDKSRELFIADA
;
A
#
# COMPACT_ATOMS: atom_id res chain seq x y z
N MET A 1 -3.56 -4.50 3.46
CA MET A 1 -2.98 -5.49 2.51
C MET A 1 -3.39 -5.16 1.08
N ASN A 2 -2.67 -4.19 0.50
CA ASN A 2 -2.88 -3.60 -0.83
C ASN A 2 -1.51 -3.49 -1.54
N TYR A 3 -0.88 -4.63 -1.83
CA TYR A 3 0.55 -4.71 -2.18
C TYR A 3 0.89 -4.04 -3.50
N LEU A 4 0.03 -4.18 -4.52
CA LEU A 4 0.29 -3.55 -5.82
C LEU A 4 0.24 -2.03 -5.68
N ALA A 5 -0.73 -1.49 -4.93
CA ALA A 5 -0.79 -0.04 -4.70
C ALA A 5 0.41 0.48 -3.89
N HIS A 6 0.86 -0.24 -2.86
CA HIS A 6 2.03 0.19 -2.09
C HIS A 6 3.33 0.14 -2.90
N LEU A 7 3.51 -0.89 -3.73
CA LEU A 7 4.63 -0.94 -4.68
C LEU A 7 4.56 0.19 -5.70
N PHE A 8 3.39 0.41 -6.27
CA PHE A 8 3.16 1.44 -7.30
C PHE A 8 3.43 2.85 -6.76
N LEU A 9 2.97 3.15 -5.54
CA LEU A 9 3.17 4.45 -4.89
C LEU A 9 4.53 4.58 -4.18
N GLY A 10 5.22 3.46 -3.93
CA GLY A 10 6.53 3.42 -3.26
C GLY A 10 7.66 4.06 -4.07
N GLY A 11 7.50 4.14 -5.40
CA GLY A 11 8.45 4.68 -6.36
C GLY A 11 9.30 3.59 -7.04
N ASP A 12 10.23 4.01 -7.91
CA ASP A 12 10.98 3.08 -8.76
C ASP A 12 12.29 2.55 -8.17
N GLU A 13 12.73 3.13 -7.05
CA GLU A 13 13.99 2.74 -6.44
C GLU A 13 13.81 1.40 -5.67
N PRO A 14 14.67 0.37 -5.89
CA PRO A 14 14.46 -0.97 -5.33
C PRO A 14 14.38 -1.04 -3.79
N GLN A 15 15.20 -0.28 -3.07
CA GLN A 15 15.16 -0.25 -1.61
C GLN A 15 13.90 0.44 -1.10
N ARG A 16 13.39 1.46 -1.80
CA ARG A 16 12.10 2.08 -1.49
C ARG A 16 10.94 1.12 -1.73
N ARG A 17 10.95 0.37 -2.84
CA ARG A 17 9.96 -0.69 -3.10
C ARG A 17 9.99 -1.75 -2.00
N LEU A 18 11.18 -2.23 -1.63
CA LEU A 18 11.36 -3.14 -0.51
C LEU A 18 10.74 -2.57 0.78
N GLY A 19 11.05 -1.31 1.10
CA GLY A 19 10.48 -0.60 2.25
C GLY A 19 8.95 -0.58 2.24
N SER A 20 8.35 -0.31 1.08
CA SER A 20 6.89 -0.27 0.92
C SER A 20 6.19 -1.63 1.12
N LEU A 21 6.89 -2.73 0.87
CA LEU A 21 6.38 -4.09 1.08
C LEU A 21 6.58 -4.58 2.52
N ILE A 22 7.73 -4.32 3.12
CA ILE A 22 8.04 -4.84 4.46
C ILE A 22 7.37 -4.04 5.58
N ALA A 23 6.82 -2.86 5.28
CA ALA A 23 6.30 -1.92 6.25
C ALA A 23 5.27 -2.53 7.22
N ASP A 24 4.36 -3.37 6.72
CA ASP A 24 3.37 -4.12 7.52
C ASP A 24 4.02 -4.99 8.62
N PHE A 25 5.25 -5.44 8.39
CA PHE A 25 6.04 -6.26 9.31
C PHE A 25 6.97 -5.42 10.21
N THR A 26 7.03 -4.10 9.99
CA THR A 26 7.82 -3.18 10.81
C THR A 26 6.96 -2.49 11.87
N ARG A 27 7.42 -2.51 13.12
CA ARG A 27 6.74 -1.83 14.23
C ARG A 27 7.63 -0.76 14.85
N GLY A 28 7.02 0.24 15.45
CA GLY A 28 7.71 1.30 16.17
C GLY A 28 7.99 2.55 15.33
N ARG A 29 8.65 3.53 15.97
CA ARG A 29 8.94 4.84 15.39
C ARG A 29 10.10 4.79 14.39
N MET A 30 10.16 5.77 13.49
CA MET A 30 11.19 5.84 12.45
C MET A 30 12.61 5.87 13.03
N GLU A 31 12.81 6.54 14.18
CA GLU A 31 14.14 6.65 14.80
C GLU A 31 14.68 5.30 15.29
N THR A 32 13.79 4.40 15.71
CA THR A 32 14.17 3.03 16.09
C THR A 32 14.49 2.19 14.86
N LEU A 33 13.70 2.34 13.79
CA LEU A 33 13.92 1.63 12.53
C LEU A 33 15.20 2.10 11.83
N ALA A 34 15.58 3.36 11.98
CA ALA A 34 16.78 3.94 11.39
C ALA A 34 18.09 3.26 11.84
N LYS A 35 18.05 2.53 12.98
CA LYS A 35 19.18 1.72 13.46
C LYS A 35 19.34 0.39 12.72
N HIS A 36 18.32 -0.04 11.98
CA HIS A 36 18.23 -1.39 11.39
C HIS A 36 18.10 -1.37 9.87
N TYR A 37 17.64 -0.27 9.29
CA TYR A 37 17.34 -0.17 7.87
C TYR A 37 18.09 0.98 7.19
N PRO A 38 18.52 0.81 5.93
CA PRO A 38 19.02 1.91 5.11
C PRO A 38 17.97 3.00 4.90
N GLU A 39 18.43 4.23 4.71
CA GLU A 39 17.58 5.42 4.53
C GLU A 39 16.48 5.23 3.47
N LYS A 40 16.82 4.65 2.32
CA LYS A 40 15.83 4.42 1.25
C LYS A 40 14.75 3.40 1.62
N VAL A 41 15.08 2.39 2.44
CA VAL A 41 14.08 1.45 2.97
C VAL A 41 13.16 2.18 3.95
N LEU A 42 13.70 3.06 4.81
CA LEU A 42 12.90 3.89 5.72
C LEU A 42 11.94 4.80 4.95
N GLN A 43 12.38 5.39 3.84
CA GLN A 43 11.52 6.18 2.96
C GLN A 43 10.37 5.34 2.41
N GLY A 44 10.63 4.11 1.96
CA GLY A 44 9.57 3.18 1.53
C GLY A 44 8.57 2.85 2.65
N ILE A 45 9.06 2.58 3.86
CA ILE A 45 8.20 2.32 5.04
C ILE A 45 7.36 3.56 5.37
N SER A 46 7.97 4.74 5.32
CA SER A 46 7.28 6.01 5.56
C SER A 46 6.17 6.26 4.55
N VAL A 47 6.44 6.04 3.25
CA VAL A 47 5.44 6.18 2.18
C VAL A 47 4.28 5.21 2.40
N HIS A 48 4.55 3.93 2.71
CA HIS A 48 3.49 2.97 3.01
C HIS A 48 2.58 3.46 4.14
N ARG A 49 3.17 3.89 5.26
CA ARG A 49 2.39 4.41 6.41
C ARG A 49 1.59 5.66 6.07
N GLN A 50 2.10 6.52 5.19
CA GLN A 50 1.38 7.71 4.72
C GLN A 50 0.18 7.33 3.85
N VAL A 51 0.34 6.35 2.95
CA VAL A 51 -0.75 5.82 2.11
C VAL A 51 -1.84 5.19 2.98
N ASP A 52 -1.47 4.37 3.97
CA ASP A 52 -2.43 3.79 4.90
C ASP A 52 -3.16 4.86 5.70
N LEU A 53 -2.42 5.82 6.26
CA LEU A 53 -3.02 6.91 7.03
C LEU A 53 -4.02 7.72 6.20
N PHE A 54 -3.68 7.97 4.94
CA PHE A 54 -4.55 8.66 4.00
C PHE A 54 -5.83 7.85 3.73
N THR A 55 -5.68 6.56 3.37
CA THR A 55 -6.81 5.71 2.99
C THR A 55 -7.73 5.41 4.18
N ASP A 56 -7.19 5.19 5.38
CA ASP A 56 -7.99 4.94 6.58
C ASP A 56 -8.80 6.15 7.02
N ARG A 57 -8.31 7.37 6.74
CA ARG A 57 -9.02 8.63 7.02
C ARG A 57 -9.95 9.07 5.89
N HIS A 58 -9.84 8.46 4.71
CA HIS A 58 -10.61 8.88 3.55
C HIS A 58 -12.09 8.52 3.72
N GLU A 59 -12.98 9.50 3.56
CA GLU A 59 -14.42 9.32 3.77
C GLU A 59 -14.99 8.22 2.86
N GLY A 60 -14.52 8.15 1.60
CA GLY A 60 -14.93 7.10 0.65
C GLY A 60 -14.62 5.68 1.16
N VAL A 61 -13.49 5.48 1.86
CA VAL A 61 -13.14 4.17 2.44
C VAL A 61 -14.04 3.87 3.63
N SER A 62 -14.30 4.87 4.48
CA SER A 62 -15.25 4.76 5.60
C SER A 62 -16.67 4.41 5.12
N CYS A 63 -17.14 5.08 4.07
CA CYS A 63 -18.41 4.76 3.38
C CYS A 63 -18.43 3.33 2.86
N SER A 64 -17.35 2.88 2.21
CA SER A 64 -17.23 1.50 1.72
C SER A 64 -17.27 0.48 2.87
N LYS A 65 -16.56 0.72 3.98
CA LYS A 65 -16.57 -0.13 5.18
C LYS A 65 -17.99 -0.25 5.76
N ARG A 66 -18.80 0.83 5.71
CA ARG A 66 -20.20 0.84 6.20
C ARG A 66 -21.18 0.01 5.35
N ARG A 67 -20.85 -0.31 4.09
CA ARG A 67 -21.69 -1.15 3.22
C ARG A 67 -21.70 -2.61 3.63
N PHE A 68 -20.72 -3.05 4.41
CA PHE A 68 -20.65 -4.42 4.90
C PHE A 68 -21.61 -4.63 6.08
N SER A 69 -22.26 -5.79 6.09
CA SER A 69 -23.14 -6.16 7.20
C SER A 69 -22.37 -6.21 8.53
N PRO A 70 -23.04 -5.98 9.67
CA PRO A 70 -22.38 -6.05 10.99
C PRO A 70 -21.58 -7.35 11.20
N LEU A 71 -22.11 -8.49 10.76
CA LEU A 71 -21.46 -9.80 10.86
C LEU A 71 -20.14 -9.90 10.07
N ARG A 72 -19.95 -9.10 9.01
CA ARG A 72 -18.78 -9.15 8.13
C ARG A 72 -17.85 -7.94 8.28
N ARG A 73 -18.18 -7.00 9.17
CA ARG A 73 -17.46 -5.72 9.32
C ARG A 73 -15.98 -5.89 9.69
N ARG A 74 -15.64 -6.96 10.44
CA ARG A 74 -14.24 -7.28 10.79
C ARG A 74 -13.34 -7.48 9.56
N TYR A 75 -13.90 -7.98 8.46
CA TYR A 75 -13.15 -8.26 7.24
C TYR A 75 -13.25 -7.14 6.19
N ALA A 76 -14.07 -6.11 6.44
CA ALA A 76 -14.34 -5.06 5.46
C ALA A 76 -13.07 -4.35 5.00
N GLY A 77 -12.13 -4.05 5.91
CA GLY A 77 -10.84 -3.43 5.56
C GLY A 77 -10.04 -4.30 4.58
N ILE A 78 -9.82 -5.57 4.94
CA ILE A 78 -9.07 -6.52 4.10
C ILE A 78 -9.72 -6.66 2.72
N ILE A 79 -11.05 -6.77 2.66
CA ILE A 79 -11.76 -6.88 1.39
C ILE A 79 -11.59 -5.61 0.55
N ILE A 80 -11.69 -4.43 1.17
CA ILE A 80 -11.51 -3.15 0.48
C ILE A 80 -10.07 -3.01 -0.04
N ASP A 81 -9.07 -3.44 0.72
CA ASP A 81 -7.68 -3.39 0.28
C ASP A 81 -7.45 -4.26 -0.97
N VAL A 82 -7.98 -5.50 -0.96
CA VAL A 82 -7.92 -6.40 -2.12
C VAL A 82 -8.67 -5.79 -3.31
N LEU A 83 -9.81 -5.12 -3.07
CA LEU A 83 -10.55 -4.43 -4.11
C LEU A 83 -9.76 -3.26 -4.70
N HIS A 84 -9.03 -2.49 -3.89
CA HIS A 84 -8.18 -1.40 -4.39
C HIS A 84 -7.07 -1.93 -5.32
N ASP A 85 -6.35 -2.98 -4.92
CA ASP A 85 -5.38 -3.65 -5.77
C ASP A 85 -6.04 -4.17 -7.06
N HIS A 86 -7.23 -4.76 -6.96
CA HIS A 86 -7.99 -5.23 -8.12
C HIS A 86 -8.37 -4.08 -9.06
N TYR A 87 -8.90 -2.97 -8.55
CA TYR A 87 -9.27 -1.81 -9.37
C TYR A 87 -8.06 -1.16 -10.03
N LEU A 88 -6.94 -1.02 -9.30
CA LEU A 88 -5.68 -0.53 -9.84
C LEU A 88 -5.20 -1.45 -10.97
N SER A 89 -5.17 -2.76 -10.74
CA SER A 89 -4.75 -3.75 -11.73
C SER A 89 -5.67 -3.79 -12.96
N ARG A 90 -6.99 -3.66 -12.76
CA ARG A 90 -7.99 -3.66 -13.84
C ARG A 90 -7.92 -2.40 -14.70
N HIS A 91 -7.61 -1.26 -14.10
CA HIS A 91 -7.58 0.05 -14.76
C HIS A 91 -6.16 0.60 -14.88
N TRP A 92 -5.17 -0.30 -14.99
CA TRP A 92 -3.75 0.04 -14.91
C TRP A 92 -3.33 1.17 -15.87
N GLU A 93 -3.77 1.08 -17.13
CA GLU A 93 -3.47 2.05 -18.19
C GLU A 93 -3.99 3.47 -17.90
N LYS A 94 -4.91 3.63 -16.94
CA LYS A 94 -5.37 4.95 -16.49
C LYS A 94 -4.37 5.62 -15.54
N TYR A 95 -3.56 4.84 -14.84
CA TYR A 95 -2.70 5.29 -13.76
C TYR A 95 -1.22 5.20 -14.09
N SER A 96 -0.83 4.42 -15.11
CA SER A 96 0.56 4.24 -15.50
C SER A 96 0.72 4.17 -17.02
N ASP A 97 1.77 4.81 -17.52
CA ASP A 97 2.22 4.70 -18.91
C ASP A 97 3.06 3.43 -19.16
N LYS A 98 3.50 2.75 -18.09
CA LYS A 98 4.24 1.49 -18.17
C LYS A 98 3.24 0.33 -18.23
N SER A 99 3.52 -0.74 -18.97
CA SER A 99 2.66 -1.93 -18.92
C SER A 99 2.71 -2.57 -17.53
N ARG A 100 1.59 -3.15 -17.11
CA ARG A 100 1.47 -3.80 -15.80
C ARG A 100 2.44 -4.98 -15.68
N GLU A 101 2.57 -5.75 -16.75
CA GLU A 101 3.43 -6.92 -16.82
C GLU A 101 4.91 -6.53 -16.65
N LEU A 102 5.35 -5.45 -17.30
CA LEU A 102 6.71 -4.92 -17.12
C LEU A 102 6.91 -4.32 -15.72
N PHE A 103 5.89 -3.70 -15.14
CA PHE A 103 5.97 -3.21 -13.77
C PHE A 103 6.19 -4.35 -12.78
N ILE A 104 5.41 -5.43 -12.91
CA ILE A 104 5.50 -6.60 -12.02
C ILE A 104 6.81 -7.36 -12.23
N ALA A 105 7.29 -7.48 -13.47
CA ALA A 105 8.56 -8.15 -13.76
C ALA A 105 9.79 -7.43 -13.18
N ASP A 106 9.71 -6.10 -13.05
CA ASP A 106 10.80 -5.26 -12.51
C ASP A 106 10.72 -5.05 -10.99
N ALA A 107 9.67 -5.55 -10.32
CA ALA A 107 9.43 -5.39 -8.89
C ALA A 107 10.13 -6.48 -8.07
#